data_AF-A0A0B7NLI0-F1
#
_entry.id   AF-A0A0B7NLI0-F1
#
_cell.length_a   1.000
_cell.length_b   1.000
_cell.length_c   1.000
_cell.angle_alpha   90.00
_cell.angle_beta   90.00
_cell.angle_gamma   90.00
#
_symmetry.space_group_name_H-M   'P 1'
#
loop_
_entity.id
_entity.type
_entity.pdbx_description
1 polymer ?
#
loop_
_entity_poly.entity_id
_entity_poly.type
_entity_poly.pdbx_seq_one_letter_code
_entity_poly.pdbx_strand_id
1 'polypeptide(L)' 'MIKSTNNSNRETPIIAVTAYERTVQLAGAFDDILSKPVTKQVISQRLKQYCRNYGEVAVQHDVVKGVASNSSDSVSVAQ' A
#
# COMPACT_ATOMS: atom_id res chain seq x y z
N MET A 1 -15.52 4.04 -15.03
CA MET A 1 -14.73 3.18 -15.94
C MET A 1 -13.29 3.69 -15.92
N ILE A 2 -12.31 2.81 -15.72
CA ILE A 2 -10.89 3.19 -15.74
C ILE A 2 -10.52 3.53 -17.18
N LYS A 3 -9.87 4.67 -17.39
CA LYS A 3 -9.51 5.17 -18.73
C LYS A 3 -8.05 4.89 -19.10
N SER A 4 -7.17 4.83 -18.10
CA SER A 4 -5.76 4.50 -18.25
C SER A 4 -5.19 4.10 -16.89
N THR A 5 -4.33 3.09 -16.87
CA THR A 5 -3.52 2.67 -15.71
C THR A 5 -2.09 3.18 -15.80
N ASN A 6 -1.68 3.78 -16.94
CA ASN A 6 -0.37 4.40 -17.10
C ASN A 6 -0.40 5.85 -16.60
N ASN A 7 -0.32 6.03 -15.29
CA ASN A 7 -0.21 7.34 -14.63
C ASN A 7 0.56 7.22 -13.30
N SER A 8 0.58 8.27 -12.47
CA SER A 8 1.29 8.27 -11.18
C SER A 8 0.81 7.20 -10.18
N ASN A 9 -0.40 6.66 -10.38
CA ASN A 9 -0.99 5.58 -9.57
C ASN A 9 -0.81 4.19 -10.19
N ARG A 10 0.08 4.03 -11.20
CA ARG A 10 0.24 2.74 -11.91
C ARG A 10 0.62 1.56 -11.00
N GLU A 11 1.24 1.84 -9.86
CA GLU A 11 1.63 0.83 -8.86
C GLU A 11 0.53 0.56 -7.83
N THR A 12 -0.57 1.30 -7.86
CA THR A 12 -1.70 1.12 -6.93
C THR A 12 -2.53 -0.08 -7.37
N PRO A 13 -2.69 -1.11 -6.53
CA PRO A 13 -3.47 -2.30 -6.89
C PRO A 13 -4.94 -1.97 -7.17
N ILE A 14 -5.50 -2.54 -8.23
CA ILE A 14 -6.89 -2.35 -8.66
C ILE A 14 -7.63 -3.69 -8.57
N ILE A 15 -8.62 -3.74 -7.68
CA ILE A 15 -9.46 -4.93 -7.47
C ILE A 15 -10.85 -4.67 -8.05
N ALA A 16 -11.26 -5.48 -9.03
CA ALA A 16 -12.60 -5.40 -9.60
C ALA A 16 -13.61 -6.18 -8.76
N VAL A 17 -14.82 -5.64 -8.58
CA VAL A 17 -15.94 -6.37 -7.96
C VAL A 17 -17.05 -6.53 -9.00
N THR A 18 -17.40 -7.77 -9.34
CA THR A 18 -18.32 -8.08 -10.43
C THR A 18 -19.41 -9.08 -10.05
N ALA A 19 -20.54 -9.02 -10.74
CA ALA A 19 -21.55 -10.08 -10.74
C ALA A 19 -21.31 -11.13 -11.85
N TYR A 20 -20.50 -10.80 -12.85
CA TYR A 20 -20.21 -11.62 -14.01
C TYR A 20 -18.70 -11.63 -14.27
N GLU A 21 -18.04 -12.76 -13.98
CA GLU A 21 -16.58 -12.89 -14.07
C GLU A 21 -16.06 -12.78 -15.52
N ARG A 22 -16.86 -13.19 -16.51
CA ARG A 22 -16.45 -13.33 -17.92
C ARG A 22 -16.04 -12.03 -18.60
N THR A 23 -16.63 -10.89 -18.26
CA THR A 23 -16.34 -9.61 -18.94
C THR A 23 -15.16 -8.86 -18.33
N VAL A 24 -14.76 -9.21 -17.10
CA VAL A 24 -13.74 -8.48 -16.34
C VAL A 24 -12.32 -8.89 -16.72
N GLN A 25 -12.11 -10.17 -17.06
CA GLN A 25 -10.80 -10.69 -17.49
C GLN A 25 -10.29 -10.02 -18.78
N LEU A 26 -11.20 -9.46 -19.60
CA LEU A 26 -10.87 -8.82 -20.87
C LEU A 26 -10.17 -7.46 -20.70
N ALA A 27 -10.23 -6.84 -19.52
CA ALA A 27 -9.79 -5.46 -19.35
C ALA A 27 -8.30 -5.29 -19.02
N GLY A 28 -7.58 -6.36 -18.63
CA GLY A 28 -6.13 -6.33 -18.31
C GLY A 28 -5.69 -5.30 -17.26
N ALA A 29 -6.64 -4.60 -16.64
CA ALA A 29 -6.44 -3.41 -15.81
C ALA A 29 -6.68 -3.69 -14.32
N PHE A 30 -6.85 -4.97 -13.95
CA PHE A 30 -7.19 -5.39 -12.61
C PHE A 30 -6.17 -6.42 -12.12
N ASP A 31 -5.65 -6.20 -10.92
CA ASP A 31 -4.75 -7.11 -10.22
C ASP A 31 -5.50 -8.28 -9.58
N ASP A 32 -6.80 -8.12 -9.35
CA ASP A 32 -7.67 -9.14 -8.77
C ASP A 32 -9.14 -8.89 -9.11
N ILE A 33 -9.94 -9.96 -9.04
CA ILE A 33 -11.38 -9.93 -9.33
C ILE A 33 -12.12 -10.64 -8.19
N LEU A 34 -13.12 -9.96 -7.64
CA LEU A 34 -14.02 -10.48 -6.61
C LEU A 34 -15.43 -10.62 -7.17
N SER A 35 -16.02 -11.77 -6.90
CA SER A 35 -17.40 -12.06 -7.28
C SER A 35 -18.36 -11.64 -6.18
N LYS A 36 -19.47 -11.01 -6.57
CA LYS A 36 -20.57 -10.69 -5.67
C LYS A 36 -21.29 -11.98 -5.22
N PRO A 37 -21.79 -12.06 -3.98
CA PRO A 37 -21.73 -11.03 -2.94
C PRO A 37 -20.35 -10.98 -2.27
N VAL A 38 -19.89 -9.76 -1.97
CA VAL A 38 -18.60 -9.56 -1.30
C VAL A 38 -18.82 -9.50 0.21
N THR A 39 -18.08 -10.33 0.95
CA THR A 39 -18.13 -10.38 2.42
C THR A 39 -16.99 -9.59 3.06
N LYS A 40 -17.15 -9.24 4.35
CA LYS A 40 -16.11 -8.58 5.16
C LYS A 40 -14.81 -9.39 5.18
N GLN A 41 -14.92 -10.72 5.25
CA GLN A 41 -13.80 -11.64 5.28
C GLN A 41 -12.98 -11.55 3.98
N VAL A 42 -13.66 -11.55 2.83
CA VAL A 42 -13.02 -11.45 1.51
C VAL A 42 -12.27 -10.13 1.37
N ILE A 43 -12.89 -8.99 1.73
CA ILE A 43 -12.20 -7.68 1.70
C ILE A 43 -11.01 -7.67 2.65
N SER A 44 -11.18 -8.17 3.87
CA SER A 44 -10.09 -8.19 4.87
C SER A 44 -8.90 -9.03 4.40
N GLN A 45 -9.15 -10.13 3.70
CA GLN A 45 -8.09 -10.97 3.13
C GLN A 45 -7.33 -10.23 2.02
N ARG A 46 -8.03 -9.56 1.09
CA ARG A 46 -7.38 -8.81 0.01
C ARG A 46 -6.61 -7.60 0.52
N LEU A 47 -7.18 -6.85 1.48
CA LEU A 47 -6.46 -5.77 2.13
C LEU A 47 -5.18 -6.27 2.81
N LYS A 48 -5.23 -7.40 3.52
CA LYS A 48 -4.01 -8.01 4.08
C LYS A 48 -3.02 -8.39 2.99
N GLN A 49 -3.47 -8.96 1.87
CA GLN A 49 -2.60 -9.36 0.77
C GLN A 49 -1.85 -8.16 0.17
N TYR A 50 -2.55 -7.07 -0.15
CA TYR A 50 -1.96 -5.93 -0.84
C TYR A 50 -1.29 -4.93 0.11
N CYS A 51 -1.77 -4.78 1.35
CA CYS A 51 -1.23 -3.81 2.30
C CYS A 51 -0.07 -4.35 3.16
N ARG A 52 0.22 -5.66 3.14
CA ARG A 52 1.28 -6.27 3.98
C ARG A 52 2.69 -5.73 3.72
N ASN A 53 2.93 -5.11 2.56
CA ASN A 53 4.26 -4.61 2.16
C ASN A 53 4.37 -3.07 2.18
N TYR A 54 3.33 -2.32 2.58
CA TYR A 54 3.37 -0.85 2.59
C TYR A 54 4.11 -0.23 3.80
N GLY A 55 4.78 -1.05 4.62
CA GLY A 55 5.51 -0.59 5.82
C GLY A 55 6.99 -0.26 5.63
N GLU A 56 7.56 -0.48 4.43
CA GLU A 56 9.01 -0.30 4.21
C GLU A 56 9.31 0.53 2.95
N VAL A 57 8.60 1.63 2.76
CA VAL A 57 9.05 2.69 1.85
C VAL A 57 9.41 3.90 2.70
N ALA A 58 10.73 4.11 2.79
CA ALA A 58 11.39 5.16 3.55
C ALA A 58 10.75 6.53 3.35
N VAL A 59 10.34 7.13 4.46
CA VAL A 59 10.15 8.58 4.54
C VAL A 59 11.54 9.21 4.48
N GLN A 60 12.01 9.62 3.30
CA GLN A 60 13.03 10.66 3.22
C GLN A 60 12.35 11.99 3.54
N HIS A 61 12.36 12.34 4.83
CA HIS A 61 11.99 13.67 5.30
C HIS A 61 13.21 14.58 5.07
N ASP A 62 13.23 15.32 3.97
CA ASP A 62 14.14 16.46 3.80
C ASP A 62 13.72 17.56 4.78
N VAL A 63 14.20 17.46 6.02
CA VAL A 63 14.10 18.53 7.02
C VAL A 63 15.44 19.25 7.06
N VAL A 64 15.41 20.42 6.45
CA VAL A 64 16.22 21.61 6.67
C VAL A 64 17.16 21.52 7.88
N LYS A 65 18.45 21.67 7.57
CA LYS A 65 19.60 21.81 8.48
C LYS A 65 19.34 22.88 9.55
N GLY A 66 18.93 22.45 10.73
CA GLY A 66 18.80 23.28 11.93
C GLY A 66 19.78 22.81 12.99
N VAL A 67 20.86 23.57 13.18
CA VAL A 67 21.85 23.38 14.24
C VAL A 67 21.17 23.50 15.61
N ALA A 68 21.29 22.47 16.44
CA ALA A 68 21.15 22.57 17.89
C ALA A 68 22.06 21.51 18.54
N SER A 69 23.22 21.99 18.98
CA SER A 69 24.11 21.38 19.96
C SER A 69 23.36 21.11 21.27
N ASN A 70 23.53 19.91 21.85
CA ASN A 70 23.43 19.64 23.29
C ASN A 70 24.27 18.37 23.55
N SER A 71 25.51 18.55 24.00
CA SER A 71 25.92 18.36 25.40
C SER A 71 25.75 16.92 25.87
N SER A 72 26.85 16.18 25.77
CA SER A 72 27.07 14.85 26.31
C SER A 72 26.82 14.83 27.82
N ASP A 73 25.87 14.00 28.26
CA ASP A 73 25.76 13.57 29.64
C ASP A 73 25.91 12.05 29.74
N SER A 74 26.85 11.69 30.62
CA SER A 74 27.34 10.37 30.98
C SER A 74 26.32 9.51 31.74
N VAL A 75 26.26 8.20 31.47
CA VAL A 75 25.83 7.20 32.47
C VAL A 75 26.64 5.91 32.32
N SER A 76 27.08 5.41 33.48
CA SER A 76 27.98 4.29 33.77
C SER A 76 27.28 2.92 33.92
N VAL A 77 28.09 1.84 33.99
CA VAL A 77 27.84 0.47 34.58
C VAL A 77 27.18 -0.54 33.60
N ALA A 78 27.49 -1.85 33.49
CA ALA A 78 28.38 -2.88 34.07
C ALA A 78 28.80 -3.83 32.90
N GLN A 79 29.72 -4.80 32.96
CA GLN A 79 29.91 -5.90 33.93
C GLN A 79 31.25 -6.58 33.64
#